data_AF-E9ARK7-F1
#
_entry.id   AF-E9ARK7-F1
#
_cell.length_a   1.000
_cell.length_b   1.000
_cell.length_c   1.000
_cell.angle_alpha   90.00
_cell.angle_beta   90.00
_cell.angle_gamma   90.00
#
_symmetry.space_group_name_H-M   'P 1'
#
loop_
_entity.id
_entity.type
_entity.pdbx_description
1 polymer ?
#
loop_
_entity_poly.entity_id
_entity_poly.type
_entity_poly.pdbx_seq_one_letter_code
_entity_poly.pdbx_strand_id
1 'polypeptide(L)'
;MASSALSEMKEQILKRHSEEQQKINDLRKKHGHEKLCDATIDAVYGGMRGITGLVYEPSLLDSAEGIRFRGFTILECQEKLPKAPGGKEPLPEAMFWLLMTGEVPTEEQAKGLNEELHRRADPEAIAAAQKAIAALPKSTHPMTAFSVGVLALQTYSKFAAAYAAGKSNKKTYWEYALEDSLDILARTPAVAAMIYNRETKGQVELAAPSNSSLDWAANFANMLGFKDEEFRECMRLYLSLHADHEGGNVSAHTTTLVASALSDPYLAFSAGLNGLAGPLHGLATQEVLNYLLSMQECVKADGVNVHDEAALEEALTKHTWELLKSGQVVPGYGHAVLRKVDPRYTCLRNFCLRHNFEDELFKLVNTIYKIMPGILTEHGKTKNPYPNVDAHSGVLLQHYGLTDQNCYPVLFGLSRQMGVLTGVVWDRLQGRPLERPKSITTEMLAKKYLCNSL
;
A
#
# COMPACT_ATOMS: atom_id res chain seq x y z
N MET A 1 8.63 2.54 30.17
CA MET A 1 7.18 2.30 30.38
C MET A 1 6.49 2.50 29.04
N ALA A 2 5.48 1.70 28.70
CA ALA A 2 4.71 1.92 27.47
C ALA A 2 4.03 3.30 27.54
N SER A 3 3.89 4.00 26.41
CA SER A 3 3.06 5.21 26.37
C SER A 3 1.61 4.86 26.74
N SER A 4 0.86 5.82 27.29
CA SER A 4 -0.57 5.64 27.57
C SER A 4 -1.32 5.20 26.32
N ALA A 5 -1.01 5.84 25.18
CA ALA A 5 -1.58 5.52 23.87
C ALA A 5 -1.36 4.06 23.45
N LEU A 6 -0.18 3.47 23.68
CA LEU A 6 0.05 2.05 23.35
C LEU A 6 -0.77 1.12 24.24
N SER A 7 -0.94 1.48 25.51
CA SER A 7 -1.73 0.69 26.46
C SER A 7 -3.21 0.71 26.07
N GLU A 8 -3.73 1.89 25.71
CA GLU A 8 -5.09 2.09 25.18
C GLU A 8 -5.30 1.33 23.86
N MET A 9 -4.34 1.39 22.92
CA MET A 9 -4.40 0.64 21.66
C MET A 9 -4.51 -0.86 21.93
N LYS A 10 -3.69 -1.40 22.84
CA LYS A 10 -3.74 -2.83 23.21
C LYS A 10 -5.08 -3.20 23.83
N GLU A 11 -5.65 -2.35 24.67
CA GLU A 11 -6.99 -2.55 25.25
C GLU A 11 -8.07 -2.58 24.17
N GLN A 12 -8.08 -1.63 23.24
CA GLN A 12 -9.05 -1.58 22.14
C GLN A 12 -8.92 -2.79 21.21
N ILE A 13 -7.69 -3.22 20.87
CA ILE A 13 -7.44 -4.44 20.08
C ILE A 13 -8.05 -5.65 20.78
N LEU A 14 -7.79 -5.82 22.09
CA LEU A 14 -8.27 -6.96 22.86
C LEU A 14 -9.79 -6.95 23.01
N LYS A 15 -10.39 -5.78 23.26
CA LYS A 15 -11.85 -5.59 23.29
C LYS A 15 -12.46 -6.06 21.98
N ARG A 16 -11.98 -5.55 20.84
CA ARG A 16 -12.51 -5.93 19.52
C ARG A 16 -12.29 -7.41 19.21
N HIS A 17 -11.12 -7.94 19.54
CA HIS A 17 -10.83 -9.37 19.38
C HIS A 17 -11.81 -10.23 20.17
N SER A 18 -12.19 -9.84 21.40
CA SER A 18 -13.15 -10.61 22.20
C SER A 18 -14.53 -10.70 21.52
N GLU A 19 -14.98 -9.60 20.91
CA GLU A 19 -16.25 -9.54 20.16
C GLU A 19 -16.19 -10.35 18.86
N GLU A 20 -15.10 -10.24 18.11
CA GLU A 20 -14.90 -10.95 16.85
C GLU A 20 -14.66 -12.45 17.06
N GLN A 21 -13.92 -12.83 18.10
CA GLN A 21 -13.62 -14.24 18.39
C GLN A 21 -14.89 -15.05 18.66
N GLN A 22 -15.88 -14.45 19.33
CA GLN A 22 -17.19 -15.09 19.52
C GLN A 22 -17.89 -15.31 18.17
N LYS A 23 -17.90 -14.31 17.29
CA LYS A 23 -18.48 -14.42 15.94
C LYS A 23 -17.75 -15.47 15.10
N ILE A 24 -16.42 -15.50 15.13
CA ILE A 24 -15.59 -16.49 14.42
C ILE A 24 -15.90 -17.90 14.91
N ASN A 25 -15.97 -18.09 16.23
CA ASN A 25 -16.31 -19.40 16.81
C ASN A 25 -17.70 -19.86 16.39
N ASP A 26 -18.68 -18.96 16.39
CA ASP A 26 -20.05 -19.24 15.97
C ASP A 26 -20.13 -19.57 14.47
N LEU A 27 -19.48 -18.79 13.60
CA LEU A 27 -19.41 -19.04 12.17
C LEU A 27 -18.77 -20.41 11.89
N ARG A 28 -17.65 -20.73 12.53
CA ARG A 28 -16.98 -22.02 12.34
C ARG A 28 -17.80 -23.20 12.85
N LYS A 29 -18.49 -23.03 13.98
CA LYS A 29 -19.32 -24.10 14.57
C LYS A 29 -20.61 -24.33 13.79
N LYS A 30 -21.28 -23.26 13.34
CA LYS A 30 -22.60 -23.33 12.68
C LYS A 30 -22.50 -23.48 11.16
N HIS A 31 -21.48 -22.87 10.55
CA HIS A 31 -21.35 -22.72 9.09
C HIS A 31 -19.98 -23.16 8.55
N GLY A 32 -19.17 -23.88 9.31
CA GLY A 32 -17.83 -24.32 8.88
C GLY A 32 -17.80 -25.23 7.65
N HIS A 33 -18.96 -25.76 7.22
CA HIS A 33 -19.11 -26.59 6.03
C HIS A 33 -19.71 -25.84 4.82
N GLU A 34 -20.11 -24.59 5.00
CA GLU A 34 -20.68 -23.78 3.91
C GLU A 34 -19.63 -23.50 2.85
N LYS A 35 -20.03 -23.57 1.58
CA LYS A 35 -19.15 -23.29 0.44
C LYS A 35 -19.11 -21.79 0.18
N LEU A 36 -17.92 -21.20 0.13
CA LEU A 36 -17.72 -19.80 -0.24
C LEU A 36 -17.51 -19.59 -1.75
N CYS A 37 -16.84 -20.51 -2.41
CA CYS A 37 -16.58 -20.50 -3.85
C CYS A 37 -16.26 -21.91 -4.36
N ASP A 38 -16.41 -22.15 -5.66
CA ASP A 38 -15.98 -23.39 -6.30
C ASP A 38 -14.55 -23.26 -6.86
N ALA A 39 -13.70 -24.24 -6.55
CA ALA A 39 -12.37 -24.35 -7.14
C ALA A 39 -12.43 -25.09 -8.48
N THR A 40 -12.11 -24.39 -9.58
CA THR A 40 -12.09 -24.95 -10.93
C THR A 40 -10.66 -25.21 -11.42
N ILE A 41 -10.51 -25.98 -12.49
CA ILE A 41 -9.20 -26.19 -13.14
C ILE A 41 -8.63 -24.84 -13.61
N ASP A 42 -9.46 -23.97 -14.17
CA ASP A 42 -9.07 -22.62 -14.58
C ASP A 42 -8.60 -21.75 -13.41
N ALA A 43 -9.23 -21.87 -12.24
CA ALA A 43 -8.78 -21.14 -11.06
C ALA A 43 -7.41 -21.63 -10.57
N VAL A 44 -7.13 -22.93 -10.66
CA VAL A 44 -5.83 -23.50 -10.27
C VAL A 44 -4.71 -23.02 -11.22
N TYR A 45 -4.91 -23.09 -12.53
CA TYR A 45 -3.93 -22.58 -13.51
C TYR A 45 -3.87 -21.05 -13.55
N GLY A 46 -4.98 -20.37 -13.24
CA GLY A 46 -5.14 -18.92 -13.29
C GLY A 46 -4.71 -18.20 -12.01
N GLY A 47 -3.96 -18.85 -11.12
CA GLY A 47 -3.41 -18.22 -9.91
C GLY A 47 -4.49 -17.88 -8.87
N MET A 48 -5.40 -18.81 -8.58
CA MET A 48 -6.50 -18.64 -7.62
C MET A 48 -7.50 -17.54 -7.98
N ARG A 49 -7.59 -17.17 -9.27
CA ARG A 49 -8.57 -16.19 -9.74
C ARG A 49 -10.00 -16.61 -9.37
N GLY A 50 -10.69 -15.75 -8.63
CA GLY A 50 -12.07 -15.98 -8.19
C GLY A 50 -12.20 -16.90 -6.96
N ILE A 51 -11.09 -17.27 -6.32
CA ILE A 51 -11.09 -18.11 -5.10
C ILE A 51 -11.01 -17.23 -3.86
N THR A 52 -11.99 -17.36 -2.96
CA THR A 52 -11.90 -16.80 -1.61
C THR A 52 -11.03 -17.73 -0.75
N GLY A 53 -9.72 -17.47 -0.73
CA GLY A 53 -8.71 -18.36 -0.13
C GLY A 53 -8.25 -18.00 1.29
N LEU A 54 -8.46 -16.75 1.72
CA LEU A 54 -7.99 -16.26 3.03
C LEU A 54 -9.00 -15.29 3.65
N VAL A 55 -8.89 -15.10 4.97
CA VAL A 55 -9.56 -14.03 5.69
C VAL A 55 -8.55 -12.89 5.85
N TYR A 56 -8.97 -11.64 5.73
CA TYR A 56 -8.10 -10.48 5.98
C TYR A 56 -8.94 -9.35 6.57
N GLU A 57 -8.62 -8.95 7.80
CA GLU A 57 -9.48 -8.07 8.61
C GLU A 57 -9.30 -6.56 8.38
N PRO A 58 -8.10 -6.02 8.04
CA PRO A 58 -7.90 -4.57 8.03
C PRO A 58 -8.73 -3.82 6.99
N SER A 59 -8.97 -4.41 5.81
CA SER A 59 -9.77 -3.79 4.75
C SER A 59 -10.50 -4.78 3.86
N LEU A 60 -11.57 -4.31 3.22
CA LEU A 60 -12.38 -5.06 2.25
C LEU A 60 -12.86 -4.14 1.13
N LEU A 61 -12.80 -4.61 -0.12
CA LEU A 61 -13.24 -3.85 -1.28
C LEU A 61 -14.77 -3.95 -1.46
N ASP A 62 -15.45 -2.81 -1.43
CA ASP A 62 -16.84 -2.67 -1.85
C ASP A 62 -16.88 -2.34 -3.35
N SER A 63 -17.61 -3.15 -4.13
CA SER A 63 -17.67 -2.96 -5.59
C SER A 63 -18.33 -1.63 -6.02
N ALA A 64 -19.12 -1.00 -5.15
CA ALA A 64 -19.83 0.25 -5.41
C ALA A 64 -19.13 1.47 -4.80
N GLU A 65 -18.56 1.32 -3.59
CA GLU A 65 -18.01 2.42 -2.80
C GLU A 65 -16.49 2.40 -2.67
N GLY A 66 -15.81 1.39 -3.26
CA GLY A 66 -14.36 1.25 -3.21
C GLY A 66 -13.84 0.62 -1.92
N ILE A 67 -12.54 0.76 -1.67
CA ILE A 67 -11.89 0.12 -0.53
C ILE A 67 -12.41 0.72 0.79
N ARG A 68 -12.68 -0.15 1.77
CA ARG A 68 -13.07 0.25 3.13
C ARG A 68 -12.01 -0.16 4.14
N PHE A 69 -11.59 0.77 4.99
CA PHE A 69 -10.70 0.49 6.11
C PHE A 69 -11.53 0.23 7.36
N ARG A 70 -11.55 -1.03 7.83
CA ARG A 70 -12.42 -1.46 8.95
C ARG A 70 -13.89 -1.06 8.80
N GLY A 71 -14.38 -1.05 7.56
CA GLY A 71 -15.76 -0.70 7.20
C GLY A 71 -15.98 0.77 6.82
N PHE A 72 -15.05 1.66 7.16
CA PHE A 72 -15.11 3.08 6.81
C PHE A 72 -14.71 3.29 5.35
N THR A 73 -15.51 4.06 4.62
CA THR A 73 -15.14 4.53 3.27
C THR A 73 -13.96 5.50 3.33
N ILE A 74 -13.30 5.73 2.19
CA ILE A 74 -12.23 6.74 2.08
C ILE A 74 -12.72 8.13 2.53
N LEU A 75 -13.94 8.52 2.13
CA LEU A 75 -14.51 9.82 2.49
C LEU A 75 -14.75 9.94 4.01
N GLU A 76 -15.28 8.88 4.63
CA GLU A 76 -15.45 8.86 6.09
C GLU A 76 -14.10 8.91 6.81
N CYS A 77 -13.06 8.25 6.28
CA CYS A 77 -11.72 8.36 6.84
C CYS A 77 -11.18 9.80 6.74
N GLN A 78 -11.34 10.46 5.59
CA GLN A 78 -10.92 11.86 5.44
C GLN A 78 -11.68 12.79 6.39
N GLU A 79 -12.98 12.56 6.61
CA GLU A 79 -13.78 13.37 7.51
C GLU A 79 -13.39 13.13 8.99
N LYS A 80 -13.37 11.86 9.41
CA LYS A 80 -13.34 11.47 10.83
C LYS A 80 -11.94 11.31 11.41
N LEU A 81 -10.93 10.95 10.62
CA LEU A 81 -9.59 10.75 11.17
C LEU A 81 -8.95 12.09 11.57
N PRO A 82 -8.26 12.12 12.74
CA PRO A 82 -7.44 13.25 13.15
C PRO A 82 -6.47 13.73 12.07
N LYS A 83 -6.24 15.04 12.06
CA LYS A 83 -5.41 15.77 11.09
C LYS A 83 -4.30 16.49 11.86
N ALA A 84 -3.24 16.90 11.16
CA ALA A 84 -2.23 17.75 11.77
C ALA A 84 -2.83 19.12 12.18
N PRO A 85 -2.29 19.82 13.19
CA PRO A 85 -2.74 21.18 13.52
C PRO A 85 -2.68 22.11 12.30
N GLY A 86 -3.84 22.63 11.90
CA GLY A 86 -3.98 23.47 10.69
C GLY A 86 -3.97 22.70 9.35
N GLY A 87 -3.78 21.38 9.38
CA GLY A 87 -3.87 20.48 8.25
C GLY A 87 -5.31 20.06 7.91
N LYS A 88 -5.49 19.51 6.72
CA LYS A 88 -6.74 19.05 6.13
C LYS A 88 -6.72 17.55 5.84
N GLU A 89 -5.53 16.96 5.67
CA GLU A 89 -5.38 15.54 5.33
C GLU A 89 -5.22 14.64 6.56
N PRO A 90 -5.76 13.41 6.52
CA PRO A 90 -5.71 12.48 7.65
C PRO A 90 -4.27 12.07 7.97
N LEU A 91 -3.97 11.96 9.26
CA LEU A 91 -2.68 11.48 9.74
C LEU A 91 -2.54 9.95 9.50
N PRO A 92 -1.42 9.47 8.94
CA PRO A 92 -1.16 8.03 8.82
C PRO A 92 -1.15 7.30 10.17
N GLU A 93 -0.77 7.96 11.26
CA GLU A 93 -0.87 7.42 12.62
C GLU A 93 -2.33 7.11 12.97
N ALA A 94 -3.24 8.02 12.61
CA ALA A 94 -4.66 7.79 12.82
C ALA A 94 -5.21 6.66 11.94
N MET A 95 -4.73 6.57 10.69
CA MET A 95 -5.06 5.44 9.81
C MET A 95 -4.57 4.11 10.39
N PHE A 96 -3.32 4.04 10.87
CA PHE A 96 -2.78 2.84 11.48
C PHE A 96 -3.54 2.42 12.74
N TRP A 97 -3.91 3.39 13.59
CA TRP A 97 -4.77 3.14 14.74
C TRP A 97 -6.10 2.53 14.31
N LEU A 98 -6.79 3.14 13.33
CA LEU A 98 -8.04 2.63 12.79
C LEU A 98 -7.87 1.19 12.29
N LEU A 99 -6.83 0.89 11.51
CA LEU A 99 -6.60 -0.47 11.01
C LEU A 99 -6.38 -1.47 12.16
N MET A 100 -5.60 -1.09 13.18
CA MET A 100 -5.30 -1.92 14.34
C MET A 100 -6.51 -2.17 15.23
N THR A 101 -7.26 -1.13 15.60
CA THR A 101 -8.32 -1.21 16.62
C THR A 101 -9.72 -1.30 16.02
N GLY A 102 -9.89 -0.86 14.78
CA GLY A 102 -11.19 -0.68 14.14
C GLY A 102 -12.05 0.45 14.71
N GLU A 103 -11.46 1.32 15.53
CA GLU A 103 -12.07 2.52 16.11
C GLU A 103 -11.33 3.77 15.59
N VAL A 104 -12.04 4.88 15.36
CA VAL A 104 -11.43 6.16 15.01
C VAL A 104 -10.72 6.72 16.26
N PRO A 105 -9.41 7.02 16.22
CA PRO A 105 -8.71 7.54 17.39
C PRO A 105 -9.12 8.98 17.72
N THR A 106 -8.98 9.36 18.99
CA THR A 106 -9.00 10.77 19.38
C THR A 106 -7.72 11.49 18.93
N GLU A 107 -7.70 12.82 18.99
CA GLU A 107 -6.49 13.61 18.69
C GLU A 107 -5.34 13.26 19.66
N GLU A 108 -5.63 13.02 20.93
CA GLU A 108 -4.65 12.62 21.94
C GLU A 108 -4.07 11.24 21.66
N GLN A 109 -4.90 10.30 21.19
CA GLN A 109 -4.45 8.96 20.82
C GLN A 109 -3.54 8.99 19.58
N ALA A 110 -3.92 9.77 18.55
CA ALA A 110 -3.10 9.97 17.37
C ALA A 110 -1.76 10.65 17.72
N LYS A 111 -1.79 11.69 18.57
CA LYS A 111 -0.60 12.37 19.06
C LYS A 111 0.30 11.43 19.87
N GLY A 112 -0.27 10.66 20.80
CA GLY A 112 0.48 9.72 21.62
C GLY A 112 1.10 8.57 20.82
N LEU A 113 0.45 8.16 19.72
CA LEU A 113 1.04 7.23 18.77
C LEU A 113 2.21 7.87 18.00
N ASN A 114 2.09 9.12 17.53
CA ASN A 114 3.21 9.82 16.90
C ASN A 114 4.43 9.94 17.84
N GLU A 115 4.22 10.34 19.09
CA GLU A 115 5.27 10.41 20.11
C GLU A 115 5.93 9.04 20.33
N GLU A 116 5.13 7.98 20.35
CA GLU A 116 5.61 6.60 20.48
C GLU A 116 6.45 6.15 19.27
N LEU A 117 6.05 6.51 18.05
CA LEU A 117 6.81 6.22 16.84
C LEU A 117 8.16 6.95 16.84
N HIS A 118 8.21 8.23 17.21
CA HIS A 118 9.48 8.96 17.38
C HIS A 118 10.38 8.30 18.42
N ARG A 119 9.82 7.86 19.56
CA ARG A 119 10.58 7.16 20.61
C ARG A 119 11.15 5.82 20.14
N ARG A 120 10.49 5.15 19.19
CA ARG A 120 10.89 3.84 18.62
C ARG A 120 11.88 3.92 17.47
N ALA A 121 12.10 5.11 16.91
CA ALA A 121 13.06 5.38 15.84
C ALA A 121 14.51 5.32 16.36
N ASP A 122 14.91 4.13 16.80
CA ASP A 122 16.20 3.84 17.42
C ASP A 122 17.37 4.14 16.45
N PRO A 123 18.24 5.12 16.78
CA PRO A 123 19.38 5.48 15.95
C PRO A 123 20.35 4.32 15.69
N GLU A 124 20.52 3.39 16.63
CA GLU A 124 21.44 2.27 16.46
C GLU A 124 20.93 1.31 15.39
N ALA A 125 19.65 0.94 15.46
CA ALA A 125 19.00 0.10 14.47
C ALA A 125 18.99 0.74 13.08
N ILE A 126 18.67 2.05 13.00
CA ILE A 126 18.69 2.80 11.74
C ILE A 126 20.12 2.85 11.16
N ALA A 127 21.15 3.04 11.97
CA ALA A 127 22.54 3.02 11.53
C ALA A 127 22.97 1.64 11.00
N ALA A 128 22.44 0.54 11.57
CA ALA A 128 22.68 -0.81 11.04
C ALA A 128 22.07 -0.98 9.63
N ALA A 129 20.84 -0.51 9.42
CA ALA A 129 20.20 -0.50 8.10
C ALA A 129 20.97 0.37 7.10
N GLN A 130 21.41 1.56 7.53
CA GLN A 130 22.24 2.45 6.71
C GLN A 130 23.52 1.77 6.23
N LYS A 131 24.25 1.07 7.12
CA LYS A 131 25.48 0.34 6.76
C LYS A 131 25.21 -0.77 5.74
N ALA A 132 24.12 -1.53 5.93
CA ALA A 132 23.73 -2.57 4.99
C ALA A 132 23.40 -2.01 3.60
N ILE A 133 22.68 -0.89 3.54
CA ILE A 133 22.34 -0.22 2.27
C ILE A 133 23.56 0.40 1.61
N ALA A 134 24.47 1.01 2.39
CA ALA A 134 25.69 1.62 1.87
C ALA A 134 26.64 0.60 1.24
N ALA A 135 26.58 -0.67 1.65
CA ALA A 135 27.35 -1.75 1.05
C ALA A 135 26.84 -2.20 -0.33
N LEU A 136 25.62 -1.79 -0.74
CA LEU A 136 25.03 -2.20 -2.01
C LEU A 136 25.64 -1.42 -3.20
N PRO A 137 25.88 -2.07 -4.36
CA PRO A 137 26.32 -1.38 -5.58
C PRO A 137 25.39 -0.23 -5.94
N LYS A 138 25.91 0.93 -6.38
CA LYS A 138 25.12 2.13 -6.69
C LYS A 138 23.93 1.87 -7.62
N SER A 139 24.06 0.93 -8.56
CA SER A 139 23.00 0.52 -9.50
C SER A 139 21.88 -0.36 -8.90
N THR A 140 21.97 -0.73 -7.62
CA THR A 140 20.94 -1.53 -6.95
C THR A 140 19.61 -0.79 -6.91
N HIS A 141 18.55 -1.45 -7.38
CA HIS A 141 17.20 -0.91 -7.41
C HIS A 141 16.70 -0.48 -6.00
N PRO A 142 15.97 0.64 -5.87
CA PRO A 142 15.51 1.16 -4.57
C PRO A 142 14.72 0.17 -3.73
N MET A 143 13.83 -0.62 -4.34
CA MET A 143 13.09 -1.66 -3.62
C MET A 143 13.97 -2.78 -3.05
N THR A 144 15.05 -3.15 -3.76
CA THR A 144 16.02 -4.12 -3.24
C THR A 144 16.74 -3.52 -2.04
N ALA A 145 17.17 -2.27 -2.13
CA ALA A 145 17.78 -1.56 -1.01
C ALA A 145 16.82 -1.45 0.18
N PHE A 146 15.52 -1.23 -0.06
CA PHE A 146 14.51 -1.14 0.99
C PHE A 146 14.30 -2.47 1.70
N SER A 147 14.19 -3.56 0.93
CA SER A 147 14.09 -4.91 1.48
C SER A 147 15.33 -5.28 2.31
N VAL A 148 16.54 -4.96 1.83
CA VAL A 148 17.80 -5.15 2.59
C VAL A 148 17.82 -4.30 3.86
N GLY A 149 17.36 -3.05 3.80
CA GLY A 149 17.23 -2.18 4.96
C GLY A 149 16.32 -2.77 6.04
N VAL A 150 15.15 -3.28 5.65
CA VAL A 150 14.23 -3.96 6.57
C VAL A 150 14.84 -5.25 7.15
N LEU A 151 15.54 -6.05 6.34
CA LEU A 151 16.24 -7.24 6.83
C LEU A 151 17.37 -6.90 7.81
N ALA A 152 18.08 -5.79 7.61
CA ALA A 152 19.08 -5.33 8.57
C ALA A 152 18.46 -4.94 9.92
N LEU A 153 17.22 -4.40 9.91
CA LEU A 153 16.46 -4.10 11.14
C LEU A 153 15.95 -5.37 11.86
N GLN A 154 15.85 -6.51 11.16
CA GLN A 154 15.34 -7.76 11.72
C GLN A 154 16.15 -8.27 12.91
N THR A 155 17.44 -7.92 13.01
CA THR A 155 18.31 -8.27 14.14
C THR A 155 17.79 -7.73 15.48
N TYR A 156 16.91 -6.73 15.45
CA TYR A 156 16.26 -6.12 16.60
C TYR A 156 14.85 -6.69 16.88
N SER A 157 14.45 -7.77 16.21
CA SER A 157 13.12 -8.38 16.40
C SER A 157 12.93 -8.92 17.82
N LYS A 158 11.91 -8.38 18.49
CA LYS A 158 11.44 -8.83 19.80
C LYS A 158 10.68 -10.15 19.68
N PHE A 159 9.95 -10.36 18.60
CA PHE A 159 9.24 -11.63 18.35
C PHE A 159 10.22 -12.80 18.21
N ALA A 160 11.24 -12.66 17.34
CA ALA A 160 12.23 -13.70 17.11
C ALA A 160 12.98 -14.05 18.40
N ALA A 161 13.44 -13.03 19.15
CA ALA A 161 14.12 -13.22 20.42
C ALA A 161 13.23 -13.92 21.47
N ALA A 162 11.97 -13.48 21.61
CA ALA A 162 11.04 -14.08 22.58
C ALA A 162 10.65 -15.51 22.22
N TYR A 163 10.48 -15.82 20.93
CA TYR A 163 10.17 -17.17 20.45
C TYR A 163 11.35 -18.11 20.69
N ALA A 164 12.57 -17.72 20.30
CA ALA A 164 13.78 -18.52 20.50
C ALA A 164 14.07 -18.79 21.98
N ALA A 165 13.79 -17.82 22.85
CA ALA A 165 13.95 -17.97 24.30
C ALA A 165 12.81 -18.73 24.99
N GLY A 166 11.77 -19.17 24.25
CA GLY A 166 10.58 -19.82 24.83
C GLY A 166 9.75 -18.91 25.73
N LYS A 167 9.89 -17.59 25.61
CA LYS A 167 9.18 -16.58 26.42
C LYS A 167 7.82 -16.18 25.83
N SER A 168 7.61 -16.43 24.55
CA SER A 168 6.33 -16.18 23.87
C SER A 168 5.55 -17.48 23.67
N ASN A 169 4.21 -17.37 23.62
CA ASN A 169 3.32 -18.48 23.32
C ASN A 169 2.14 -17.99 22.47
N LYS A 170 1.26 -18.91 22.03
CA LYS A 170 0.13 -18.59 21.14
C LYS A 170 -0.74 -17.43 21.62
N LYS A 171 -0.87 -17.20 22.93
CA LYS A 171 -1.67 -16.09 23.49
C LYS A 171 -0.94 -14.75 23.48
N THR A 172 0.40 -14.76 23.44
CA THR A 172 1.24 -13.55 23.54
C THR A 172 2.00 -13.23 22.25
N TYR A 173 1.94 -14.09 21.23
CA TYR A 173 2.58 -13.86 19.93
C TYR A 173 2.21 -12.51 19.30
N TRP A 174 0.94 -12.11 19.43
CA TRP A 174 0.46 -10.84 18.87
C TRP A 174 1.09 -9.62 19.54
N GLU A 175 1.41 -9.68 20.84
CA GLU A 175 2.03 -8.57 21.56
C GLU A 175 3.42 -8.28 20.99
N TYR A 176 4.24 -9.31 20.80
CA TYR A 176 5.56 -9.16 20.20
C TYR A 176 5.48 -8.79 18.71
N ALA A 177 4.49 -9.31 17.98
CA ALA A 177 4.26 -8.90 16.59
C ALA A 177 3.87 -7.42 16.50
N LEU A 178 3.07 -6.90 17.43
CA LEU A 178 2.70 -5.48 17.51
C LEU A 178 3.92 -4.62 17.84
N GLU A 179 4.74 -5.04 18.80
CA GLU A 179 5.98 -4.33 19.15
C GLU A 179 6.94 -4.22 17.96
N ASP A 180 7.15 -5.31 17.22
CA ASP A 180 7.98 -5.32 16.02
C ASP A 180 7.35 -4.49 14.90
N SER A 181 6.03 -4.53 14.74
CA SER A 181 5.32 -3.73 13.73
C SER A 181 5.46 -2.22 13.96
N LEU A 182 5.31 -1.77 15.21
CA LEU A 182 5.50 -0.37 15.59
C LEU A 182 6.95 0.07 15.39
N ASP A 183 7.92 -0.80 15.70
CA ASP A 183 9.34 -0.53 15.46
C ASP A 183 9.65 -0.43 13.96
N ILE A 184 9.04 -1.27 13.11
CA ILE A 184 9.13 -1.16 11.64
C ILE A 184 8.59 0.19 11.19
N LEU A 185 7.35 0.56 11.56
CA LEU A 185 6.74 1.84 11.19
C LEU A 185 7.62 3.03 11.61
N ALA A 186 8.23 2.97 12.79
CA ALA A 186 9.08 4.05 13.30
C ALA A 186 10.41 4.21 12.54
N ARG A 187 11.00 3.11 12.06
CA ARG A 187 12.37 3.09 11.51
C ARG A 187 12.40 3.17 9.98
N THR A 188 11.40 2.62 9.30
CA THR A 188 11.38 2.57 7.82
C THR A 188 11.31 3.92 7.12
N PRO A 189 10.76 5.02 7.68
CA PRO A 189 10.85 6.34 7.04
C PRO A 189 12.28 6.83 6.85
N ALA A 190 13.15 6.62 7.85
CA ALA A 190 14.56 6.98 7.75
C ALA A 190 15.26 6.12 6.68
N VAL A 191 14.96 4.82 6.64
CA VAL A 191 15.46 3.90 5.61
C VAL A 191 15.04 4.34 4.21
N ALA A 192 13.76 4.63 4.01
CA ALA A 192 13.22 5.10 2.73
C ALA A 192 13.84 6.44 2.30
N ALA A 193 14.03 7.37 3.25
CA ALA A 193 14.66 8.66 2.96
C ALA A 193 16.13 8.53 2.58
N MET A 194 16.88 7.63 3.23
CA MET A 194 18.28 7.33 2.85
C MET A 194 18.37 6.75 1.44
N ILE A 195 17.41 5.89 1.05
CA ILE A 195 17.35 5.34 -0.30
C ILE A 195 17.05 6.43 -1.32
N TYR A 196 16.05 7.28 -1.08
CA TYR A 196 15.76 8.40 -1.98
C TYR A 196 16.97 9.33 -2.17
N ASN A 197 17.66 9.68 -1.09
CA ASN A 197 18.87 10.52 -1.16
C ASN A 197 20.02 9.81 -1.86
N ARG A 198 20.14 8.49 -1.71
CA ARG A 198 21.11 7.69 -2.45
C ARG A 198 20.86 7.76 -3.95
N GLU A 199 19.62 7.63 -4.41
CA GLU A 199 19.29 7.68 -5.84
C GLU A 199 19.48 9.10 -6.40
N THR A 200 19.03 10.12 -5.69
CA THR A 200 19.01 11.51 -6.20
C THR A 200 20.33 12.26 -6.00
N LYS A 201 21.13 11.90 -4.98
CA LYS A 201 22.37 12.60 -4.60
C LYS A 201 23.61 11.69 -4.60
N GLY A 202 23.43 10.39 -4.83
CA GLY A 202 24.53 9.42 -4.86
C GLY A 202 25.14 9.08 -3.49
N GLN A 203 24.51 9.50 -2.38
CA GLN A 203 25.04 9.33 -1.02
C GLN A 203 23.93 8.93 -0.02
N VAL A 204 24.17 7.83 0.71
CA VAL A 204 23.23 7.28 1.71
C VAL A 204 23.22 8.11 3.00
N GLU A 205 24.32 8.78 3.34
CA GLU A 205 24.52 9.54 4.58
C GLU A 205 23.80 10.90 4.60
N LEU A 206 23.20 11.32 3.48
CA LEU A 206 22.65 12.67 3.29
C LEU A 206 21.17 12.83 3.65
N ALA A 207 20.55 11.87 4.34
CA ALA A 207 19.20 12.08 4.85
C ALA A 207 19.19 13.25 5.84
N ALA A 208 18.24 14.16 5.70
CA ALA A 208 18.09 15.23 6.69
C ALA A 208 17.75 14.58 8.06
N PRO A 209 18.20 15.18 9.18
CA PRO A 209 17.93 14.63 10.49
C PRO A 209 16.42 14.56 10.74
N SER A 210 15.99 13.50 11.44
CA SER A 210 14.62 13.42 11.92
C SER A 210 14.28 14.61 12.81
N ASN A 211 13.01 15.03 12.78
CA ASN A 211 12.47 16.09 13.60
C ASN A 211 11.27 15.55 14.39
N SER A 212 11.45 15.41 15.70
CA SER A 212 10.44 14.89 16.62
C SER A 212 9.27 15.85 16.88
N SER A 213 9.34 17.10 16.40
CA SER A 213 8.21 18.04 16.48
C SER A 213 7.19 17.86 15.35
N LEU A 214 7.49 17.02 14.35
CA LEU A 214 6.62 16.75 13.21
C LEU A 214 5.83 15.45 13.43
N ASP A 215 4.67 15.31 12.78
CA ASP A 215 4.02 14.00 12.61
C ASP A 215 4.84 13.08 11.71
N TRP A 216 4.48 11.80 11.68
CA TRP A 216 5.22 10.74 10.99
C TRP A 216 5.44 11.03 9.50
N ALA A 217 4.39 11.46 8.78
CA ALA A 217 4.48 11.80 7.37
C ALA A 217 5.28 13.08 7.12
N ALA A 218 5.07 14.12 7.92
CA ALA A 218 5.82 15.36 7.81
C ALA A 218 7.31 15.19 8.14
N ASN A 219 7.63 14.35 9.13
CA ASN A 219 8.99 13.99 9.47
C ASN A 219 9.66 13.21 8.32
N PHE A 220 8.93 12.29 7.68
CA PHE A 220 9.41 11.62 6.49
C PHE A 220 9.71 12.59 5.34
N ALA A 221 8.79 13.50 5.01
CA ALA A 221 9.01 14.55 4.02
C ALA A 221 10.23 15.42 4.36
N ASN A 222 10.40 15.78 5.64
CA ASN A 222 11.57 16.49 6.13
C ASN A 222 12.87 15.70 5.88
N MET A 223 12.91 14.40 6.20
CA MET A 223 14.09 13.54 5.98
C MET A 223 14.44 13.38 4.49
N LEU A 224 13.43 13.42 3.60
CA LEU A 224 13.63 13.50 2.14
C LEU A 224 14.23 14.84 1.69
N GLY A 225 14.16 15.88 2.53
CA GLY A 225 14.63 17.23 2.24
C GLY A 225 13.55 18.21 1.81
N PHE A 226 12.27 17.81 1.83
CA PHE A 226 11.14 18.67 1.49
C PHE A 226 10.61 19.37 2.74
N LYS A 227 10.59 20.71 2.70
CA LYS A 227 10.11 21.57 3.80
C LYS A 227 8.80 22.27 3.49
N ASP A 228 8.28 22.07 2.28
CA ASP A 228 7.01 22.63 1.84
C ASP A 228 5.85 22.01 2.64
N GLU A 229 4.99 22.86 3.21
CA GLU A 229 3.86 22.39 4.03
C GLU A 229 2.76 21.72 3.19
N GLU A 230 2.58 22.12 1.94
CA GLU A 230 1.62 21.45 1.04
C GLU A 230 2.13 20.05 0.66
N PHE A 231 3.44 19.89 0.44
CA PHE A 231 4.02 18.56 0.21
C PHE A 231 3.86 17.65 1.43
N ARG A 232 3.92 18.19 2.65
CA ARG A 232 3.64 17.41 3.87
C ARG A 232 2.19 16.94 3.91
N GLU A 233 1.23 17.80 3.56
CA GLU A 233 -0.19 17.42 3.41
C GLU A 233 -0.38 16.36 2.32
N CYS A 234 0.26 16.53 1.16
CA CYS A 234 0.30 15.54 0.09
C CYS A 234 0.82 14.19 0.61
N MET A 235 1.89 14.18 1.39
CA MET A 235 2.49 12.95 1.94
C MET A 235 1.56 12.28 2.97
N ARG A 236 0.89 13.06 3.84
CA ARG A 236 -0.13 12.55 4.78
C ARG A 236 -1.27 11.84 4.03
N LEU A 237 -1.78 12.47 2.97
CA LEU A 237 -2.83 11.90 2.13
C LEU A 237 -2.34 10.65 1.38
N TYR A 238 -1.20 10.73 0.70
CA TYR A 238 -0.63 9.62 -0.07
C TYR A 238 -0.44 8.38 0.79
N LEU A 239 0.21 8.55 1.96
CA LEU A 239 0.51 7.44 2.87
C LEU A 239 -0.77 6.87 3.49
N SER A 240 -1.79 7.68 3.75
CA SER A 240 -3.07 7.19 4.27
C SER A 240 -3.88 6.41 3.21
N LEU A 241 -3.91 6.85 1.95
CA LEU A 241 -4.72 6.20 0.89
C LEU A 241 -4.15 4.85 0.41
N HIS A 242 -2.85 4.66 0.49
CA HIS A 242 -2.18 3.42 0.06
C HIS A 242 -1.97 2.41 1.19
N ALA A 243 -2.47 2.74 2.40
CA ALA A 243 -2.18 2.03 3.65
C ALA A 243 -2.50 0.54 3.58
N ASP A 244 -3.58 0.19 2.88
CA ASP A 244 -4.01 -1.19 2.72
C ASP A 244 -4.95 -1.38 1.50
N HIS A 245 -5.08 -2.61 0.99
CA HIS A 245 -6.06 -2.96 -0.05
C HIS A 245 -6.29 -4.48 -0.13
N GLU A 246 -7.04 -5.00 0.84
CA GLU A 246 -7.31 -6.44 1.03
C GLU A 246 -6.05 -7.30 1.18
N GLY A 247 -6.23 -8.60 1.43
CA GLY A 247 -5.14 -9.55 1.63
C GLY A 247 -4.71 -10.31 0.37
N GLY A 248 -5.45 -10.21 -0.73
CA GLY A 248 -5.21 -11.01 -1.94
C GLY A 248 -4.14 -10.46 -2.89
N ASN A 249 -3.71 -9.20 -2.71
CA ASN A 249 -2.61 -8.65 -3.49
C ASN A 249 -1.27 -9.26 -3.06
N VAL A 250 -0.30 -9.34 -3.99
CA VAL A 250 0.94 -10.11 -3.80
C VAL A 250 1.72 -9.67 -2.55
N SER A 251 1.80 -8.37 -2.25
CA SER A 251 2.57 -7.90 -1.08
C SER A 251 1.88 -8.26 0.24
N ALA A 252 0.57 -8.07 0.36
CA ALA A 252 -0.18 -8.44 1.55
C ALA A 252 -0.23 -9.97 1.76
N HIS A 253 -0.49 -10.73 0.68
CA HIS A 253 -0.53 -12.18 0.74
C HIS A 253 0.84 -12.75 1.10
N THR A 254 1.92 -12.28 0.46
CA THR A 254 3.28 -12.76 0.77
C THR A 254 3.66 -12.45 2.21
N THR A 255 3.35 -11.25 2.71
CA THR A 255 3.62 -10.91 4.11
C THR A 255 2.88 -11.85 5.06
N THR A 256 1.57 -12.01 4.91
CA THR A 256 0.77 -12.89 5.79
C THR A 256 1.14 -14.37 5.65
N LEU A 257 1.43 -14.85 4.43
CA LEU A 257 1.91 -16.21 4.13
C LEU A 257 3.22 -16.52 4.87
N VAL A 258 4.25 -15.68 4.71
CA VAL A 258 5.54 -15.88 5.40
C VAL A 258 5.34 -15.81 6.90
N ALA A 259 4.54 -14.85 7.36
CA ALA A 259 4.23 -14.71 8.77
C ALA A 259 3.51 -15.97 9.31
N SER A 260 2.65 -16.64 8.55
CA SER A 260 1.92 -17.85 8.97
C SER A 260 2.85 -19.01 9.40
N ALA A 261 4.11 -19.00 8.96
CA ALA A 261 5.16 -19.91 9.41
C ALA A 261 5.82 -19.49 10.75
N LEU A 262 5.25 -18.51 11.44
CA LEU A 262 5.79 -17.83 12.63
C LEU A 262 7.11 -17.08 12.39
N SER A 263 7.39 -16.68 11.14
CA SER A 263 8.39 -15.64 10.90
C SER A 263 7.96 -14.34 11.57
N ASP A 264 8.94 -13.59 12.07
CA ASP A 264 8.72 -12.27 12.67
C ASP A 264 8.27 -11.24 11.61
N PRO A 265 7.69 -10.10 12.04
CA PRO A 265 7.17 -9.10 11.11
C PRO A 265 8.20 -8.51 10.13
N TYR A 266 9.50 -8.45 10.48
CA TYR A 266 10.51 -7.90 9.56
C TYR A 266 10.77 -8.84 8.39
N LEU A 267 10.94 -10.14 8.65
CA LEU A 267 11.09 -11.15 7.60
C LEU A 267 9.85 -11.20 6.69
N ALA A 268 8.67 -11.19 7.30
CA ALA A 268 7.40 -11.20 6.58
C ALA A 268 7.21 -9.95 5.71
N PHE A 269 7.52 -8.76 6.24
CA PHE A 269 7.38 -7.51 5.50
C PHE A 269 8.42 -7.39 4.37
N SER A 270 9.68 -7.76 4.60
CA SER A 270 10.71 -7.81 3.55
C SER A 270 10.30 -8.73 2.39
N ALA A 271 9.74 -9.90 2.67
CA ALA A 271 9.19 -10.77 1.62
C ALA A 271 8.05 -10.11 0.85
N GLY A 272 7.14 -9.42 1.55
CA GLY A 272 6.09 -8.60 0.94
C GLY A 272 6.62 -7.48 0.05
N LEU A 273 7.72 -6.81 0.45
CA LEU A 273 8.39 -5.79 -0.37
C LEU A 273 8.99 -6.40 -1.65
N ASN A 274 9.52 -7.62 -1.59
CA ASN A 274 10.02 -8.32 -2.78
C ASN A 274 8.87 -8.64 -3.75
N GLY A 275 7.71 -9.04 -3.23
CA GLY A 275 6.49 -9.19 -4.03
C GLY A 275 5.99 -7.87 -4.60
N LEU A 276 6.08 -6.77 -3.84
CA LEU A 276 5.73 -5.42 -4.29
C LEU A 276 6.64 -4.92 -5.40
N ALA A 277 7.92 -5.28 -5.40
CA ALA A 277 8.87 -4.92 -6.46
C ALA A 277 8.57 -5.60 -7.80
N GLY A 278 7.66 -6.59 -7.84
CA GLY A 278 7.24 -7.25 -9.07
C GLY A 278 6.56 -6.27 -10.04
N PRO A 279 6.88 -6.29 -11.35
CA PRO A 279 6.29 -5.38 -12.34
C PRO A 279 4.76 -5.36 -12.38
N LEU A 280 4.14 -6.53 -12.17
CA LEU A 280 2.68 -6.68 -12.17
C LEU A 280 1.99 -6.19 -10.87
N HIS A 281 2.74 -5.61 -9.94
CA HIS A 281 2.21 -5.12 -8.66
C HIS A 281 2.62 -3.67 -8.37
N GLY A 282 3.91 -3.39 -8.17
CA GLY A 282 4.36 -2.08 -7.66
C GLY A 282 4.62 -1.00 -8.70
N LEU A 283 4.59 -1.31 -10.00
CA LEU A 283 5.00 -0.36 -11.04
C LEU A 283 3.86 0.45 -11.66
N ALA A 284 2.60 0.21 -11.29
CA ALA A 284 1.45 0.81 -11.96
C ALA A 284 1.50 2.35 -11.98
N THR A 285 1.92 3.00 -10.88
CA THR A 285 2.12 4.46 -10.84
C THR A 285 3.21 4.92 -11.84
N GLN A 286 4.31 4.17 -11.99
CA GLN A 286 5.38 4.51 -12.94
C GLN A 286 4.94 4.30 -14.39
N GLU A 287 4.20 3.22 -14.66
CA GLU A 287 3.64 2.95 -15.99
C GLU A 287 2.66 4.04 -16.43
N VAL A 288 1.78 4.48 -15.52
CA VAL A 288 0.89 5.63 -15.76
C VAL A 288 1.70 6.88 -16.06
N LEU A 289 2.71 7.20 -15.26
CA LEU A 289 3.48 8.42 -15.48
C LEU A 289 4.25 8.40 -16.81
N ASN A 290 4.85 7.27 -17.17
CA ASN A 290 5.51 7.10 -18.47
C ASN A 290 4.53 7.22 -19.64
N TYR A 291 3.31 6.70 -19.47
CA TYR A 291 2.23 6.91 -20.44
C TYR A 291 1.87 8.39 -20.57
N LEU A 292 1.71 9.12 -19.45
CA LEU A 292 1.42 10.55 -19.46
C LEU A 292 2.52 11.37 -20.14
N LEU A 293 3.79 11.06 -19.85
CA LEU A 293 4.94 11.70 -20.50
C LEU A 293 4.96 11.41 -22.01
N SER A 294 4.66 10.18 -22.42
CA SER A 294 4.54 9.84 -23.84
C SER A 294 3.40 10.61 -24.51
N MET A 295 2.24 10.73 -23.86
CA MET A 295 1.12 11.52 -24.38
C MET A 295 1.46 13.00 -24.49
N GLN A 296 2.19 13.55 -23.52
CA GLN A 296 2.69 14.93 -23.54
C GLN A 296 3.58 15.18 -24.76
N GLU A 297 4.51 14.28 -25.05
CA GLU A 297 5.37 14.39 -26.24
C GLU A 297 4.56 14.27 -27.54
N CYS A 298 3.56 13.39 -27.60
CA CYS A 298 2.66 13.29 -28.76
C CYS A 298 1.87 14.60 -28.99
N VAL A 299 1.23 15.13 -27.95
CA VAL A 299 0.48 16.41 -28.00
C VAL A 299 1.38 17.56 -28.45
N LYS A 300 2.62 17.61 -27.94
CA LYS A 300 3.62 18.60 -28.33
C LYS A 300 4.06 18.44 -29.79
N ALA A 301 4.24 17.21 -30.28
CA ALA A 301 4.59 16.93 -31.67
C ALA A 301 3.49 17.33 -32.65
N ASP A 302 2.22 17.22 -32.23
CA ASP A 302 1.05 17.69 -32.98
C ASP A 302 0.89 19.24 -32.91
N GLY A 303 1.76 19.94 -32.18
CA GLY A 303 1.73 21.41 -32.06
C GLY A 303 0.56 21.94 -31.22
N VAL A 304 -0.04 21.08 -30.39
CA VAL A 304 -1.22 21.41 -29.59
C VAL A 304 -0.82 22.13 -28.31
N ASN A 305 -1.49 23.25 -28.05
CA ASN A 305 -1.36 23.97 -26.78
C ASN A 305 -2.16 23.23 -25.69
N VAL A 306 -1.50 22.78 -24.63
CA VAL A 306 -2.14 22.08 -23.50
C VAL A 306 -3.18 22.93 -22.73
N HIS A 307 -3.19 24.25 -22.95
CA HIS A 307 -4.19 25.16 -22.40
C HIS A 307 -5.43 25.31 -23.28
N ASP A 308 -5.41 24.81 -24.52
CA ASP A 308 -6.59 24.70 -25.38
C ASP A 308 -7.26 23.35 -25.10
N GLU A 309 -8.28 23.36 -24.23
CA GLU A 309 -8.97 22.14 -23.78
C GLU A 309 -9.55 21.33 -24.94
N ALA A 310 -10.11 21.99 -25.96
CA ALA A 310 -10.72 21.31 -27.09
C ALA A 310 -9.66 20.62 -27.97
N ALA A 311 -8.57 21.32 -28.27
CA ALA A 311 -7.47 20.75 -29.04
C ALA A 311 -6.75 19.62 -28.28
N LEU A 312 -6.59 19.76 -26.96
CA LEU A 312 -6.00 18.73 -26.10
C LEU A 312 -6.89 17.48 -26.04
N GLU A 313 -8.21 17.64 -25.91
CA GLU A 313 -9.16 16.52 -25.96
C GLU A 313 -9.12 15.76 -27.28
N GLU A 314 -9.07 16.48 -28.41
CA GLU A 314 -8.97 15.88 -29.74
C GLU A 314 -7.67 15.07 -29.91
N ALA A 315 -6.53 15.67 -29.56
CA ALA A 315 -5.22 15.04 -29.68
C ALA A 315 -5.10 13.79 -28.78
N LEU A 316 -5.49 13.90 -27.50
CA LEU A 316 -5.46 12.77 -26.58
C LEU A 316 -6.43 11.66 -26.99
N THR A 317 -7.61 12.00 -27.52
CA THR A 317 -8.56 11.02 -28.06
C THR A 317 -7.95 10.25 -29.23
N LYS A 318 -7.35 10.96 -30.20
CA LYS A 318 -6.65 10.37 -31.35
C LYS A 318 -5.56 9.40 -30.90
N HIS A 319 -4.63 9.84 -30.05
CA HIS A 319 -3.51 8.99 -29.61
C HIS A 319 -3.94 7.83 -28.72
N THR A 320 -4.97 8.01 -27.89
CA THR A 320 -5.55 6.90 -27.11
C THR A 320 -6.13 5.83 -28.04
N TRP A 321 -6.81 6.21 -29.12
CA TRP A 321 -7.31 5.24 -30.10
C TRP A 321 -6.19 4.54 -30.87
N GLU A 322 -5.13 5.24 -31.24
CA GLU A 322 -3.94 4.64 -31.86
C GLU A 322 -3.31 3.58 -30.95
N LEU A 323 -3.15 3.90 -29.66
CA LEU A 323 -2.68 2.98 -28.62
C LEU A 323 -3.56 1.72 -28.55
N LEU A 324 -4.88 1.88 -28.42
CA LEU A 324 -5.82 0.75 -28.30
C LEU A 324 -5.85 -0.11 -29.58
N LYS A 325 -5.79 0.51 -30.77
CA LYS A 325 -5.74 -0.20 -32.06
C LYS A 325 -4.44 -0.99 -32.25
N SER A 326 -3.35 -0.57 -31.62
CA SER A 326 -2.08 -1.33 -31.60
C SER A 326 -2.14 -2.57 -30.70
N GLY A 327 -3.22 -2.76 -29.94
CA GLY A 327 -3.40 -3.87 -29.00
C GLY A 327 -2.84 -3.58 -27.60
N GLN A 328 -2.35 -2.36 -27.35
CA GLN A 328 -1.93 -1.92 -26.03
C GLN A 328 -3.13 -1.49 -25.17
N VAL A 329 -2.91 -1.36 -23.86
CA VAL A 329 -3.90 -0.93 -22.86
C VAL A 329 -3.54 0.43 -22.31
N VAL A 330 -4.52 1.16 -21.77
CA VAL A 330 -4.28 2.43 -21.08
C VAL A 330 -3.95 2.14 -19.61
N PRO A 331 -2.73 2.43 -19.13
CA PRO A 331 -2.36 2.20 -17.73
C PRO A 331 -3.26 2.97 -16.77
N GLY A 332 -3.57 2.37 -15.63
CA GLY A 332 -4.43 2.99 -14.59
C GLY A 332 -5.94 2.92 -14.85
N TYR A 333 -6.38 2.38 -16.00
CA TYR A 333 -7.80 2.20 -16.34
C TYR A 333 -8.14 0.73 -16.60
N GLY A 334 -9.41 0.35 -16.36
CA GLY A 334 -9.90 -0.99 -16.71
C GLY A 334 -9.91 -2.02 -15.57
N HIS A 335 -10.20 -1.59 -14.34
CA HIS A 335 -10.17 -2.45 -13.16
C HIS A 335 -11.19 -3.61 -13.22
N ALA A 336 -10.79 -4.81 -12.80
CA ALA A 336 -11.63 -6.01 -12.89
C ALA A 336 -12.86 -5.97 -11.94
N VAL A 337 -12.71 -5.35 -10.77
CA VAL A 337 -13.73 -5.34 -9.69
C VAL A 337 -14.49 -4.01 -9.54
N LEU A 338 -13.80 -2.87 -9.43
CA LEU A 338 -14.40 -1.54 -9.26
C LEU A 338 -15.31 -1.16 -10.43
N ARG A 339 -16.55 -0.78 -10.11
CA ARG A 339 -17.58 -0.39 -11.10
C ARG A 339 -17.74 1.13 -11.26
N LYS A 340 -17.00 1.91 -10.48
CA LYS A 340 -16.98 3.38 -10.49
C LYS A 340 -15.53 3.84 -10.33
N VAL A 341 -15.33 5.16 -10.42
CA VAL A 341 -14.06 5.81 -10.09
C VAL A 341 -13.61 5.40 -8.69
N ASP A 342 -12.35 4.97 -8.56
CA ASP A 342 -11.75 4.68 -7.28
C ASP A 342 -11.79 5.94 -6.38
N PRO A 343 -12.40 5.89 -5.18
CA PRO A 343 -12.46 7.06 -4.30
C PRO A 343 -11.07 7.63 -3.99
N ARG A 344 -10.03 6.79 -3.97
CA ARG A 344 -8.65 7.25 -3.76
C ARG A 344 -8.16 8.15 -4.90
N TYR A 345 -8.52 7.83 -6.15
CA TYR A 345 -8.26 8.70 -7.30
C TYR A 345 -8.95 10.05 -7.11
N THR A 346 -10.23 10.04 -6.71
CA THR A 346 -11.01 11.25 -6.45
C THR A 346 -10.38 12.12 -5.37
N CYS A 347 -9.87 11.53 -4.28
CA CYS A 347 -9.17 12.27 -3.23
C CYS A 347 -7.91 12.98 -3.74
N LEU A 348 -7.07 12.30 -4.52
CA LEU A 348 -5.87 12.89 -5.11
C LEU A 348 -6.23 14.02 -6.09
N ARG A 349 -7.26 13.82 -6.91
CA ARG A 349 -7.76 14.86 -7.82
C ARG A 349 -8.26 16.09 -7.08
N ASN A 350 -9.03 15.89 -6.02
CA ASN A 350 -9.54 16.99 -5.19
C ASN A 350 -8.43 17.70 -4.42
N PHE A 351 -7.33 17.01 -4.10
CA PHE A 351 -6.12 17.65 -3.58
C PHE A 351 -5.53 18.61 -4.60
N CYS A 352 -5.21 18.14 -5.81
CA CYS A 352 -4.65 18.98 -6.88
C CYS A 352 -5.54 20.19 -7.21
N LEU A 353 -6.86 20.00 -7.28
CA LEU A 353 -7.80 21.10 -7.52
C LEU A 353 -7.83 22.15 -6.41
N ARG A 354 -7.80 21.74 -5.13
CA ARG A 354 -7.80 22.68 -4.00
C ARG A 354 -6.51 23.49 -3.91
N HIS A 355 -5.40 22.92 -4.36
CA HIS A 355 -4.09 23.56 -4.40
C HIS A 355 -3.80 24.27 -5.74
N ASN A 356 -4.80 24.35 -6.64
CA ASN A 356 -4.70 25.03 -7.94
C ASN A 356 -3.49 24.58 -8.78
N PHE A 357 -3.32 23.27 -8.94
CA PHE A 357 -2.29 22.72 -9.81
C PHE A 357 -2.52 23.18 -11.26
N GLU A 358 -1.49 23.76 -11.87
CA GLU A 358 -1.52 24.26 -13.25
C GLU A 358 -0.54 23.51 -14.16
N ASP A 359 0.09 22.44 -13.67
CA ASP A 359 1.09 21.67 -14.41
C ASP A 359 0.47 21.00 -15.64
N GLU A 360 1.25 20.93 -16.72
CA GLU A 360 0.82 20.27 -17.96
C GLU A 360 0.39 18.81 -17.69
N LEU A 361 1.16 18.08 -16.86
CA LEU A 361 0.83 16.69 -16.49
C LEU A 361 -0.52 16.58 -15.77
N PHE A 362 -0.88 17.55 -14.93
CA PHE A 362 -2.19 17.55 -14.27
C PHE A 362 -3.31 17.84 -15.27
N LYS A 363 -3.11 18.75 -16.21
CA LYS A 363 -4.07 19.02 -17.30
C LYS A 363 -4.29 17.80 -18.18
N LEU A 364 -3.22 17.07 -18.49
CA LEU A 364 -3.31 15.78 -19.20
C LEU A 364 -4.15 14.78 -18.41
N VAL A 365 -3.84 14.55 -17.12
CA VAL A 365 -4.62 13.61 -16.27
C VAL A 365 -6.09 14.00 -16.20
N ASN A 366 -6.38 15.29 -15.99
CA ASN A 366 -7.76 15.78 -15.90
C ASN A 366 -8.53 15.62 -17.22
N THR A 367 -7.86 15.83 -18.36
CA THR A 367 -8.45 15.65 -19.69
C THR A 367 -8.66 14.17 -20.01
N ILE A 368 -7.67 13.33 -19.74
CA ILE A 368 -7.75 11.87 -19.88
C ILE A 368 -8.92 11.33 -19.06
N TYR A 369 -9.08 11.78 -17.81
CA TYR A 369 -10.21 11.39 -16.97
C TYR A 369 -11.58 11.71 -17.59
N LYS A 370 -11.71 12.84 -18.29
CA LYS A 370 -12.95 13.24 -18.97
C LYS A 370 -13.26 12.35 -20.17
N ILE A 371 -12.27 12.03 -21.00
CA ILE A 371 -12.49 11.33 -22.28
C ILE A 371 -12.47 9.80 -22.16
N MET A 372 -11.69 9.25 -21.22
CA MET A 372 -11.37 7.82 -21.18
C MET A 372 -12.58 6.90 -20.96
N PRO A 373 -13.56 7.22 -20.10
CA PRO A 373 -14.74 6.37 -19.94
C PRO A 373 -15.52 6.17 -21.24
N GLY A 374 -15.64 7.22 -22.06
CA GLY A 374 -16.30 7.14 -23.37
C GLY A 374 -15.52 6.26 -24.35
N ILE A 375 -14.22 6.53 -24.51
CA ILE A 375 -13.34 5.79 -25.42
C ILE A 375 -13.30 4.30 -25.09
N LEU A 376 -13.12 3.94 -23.82
CA LEU A 376 -13.03 2.54 -23.41
C LEU A 376 -14.37 1.79 -23.52
N THR A 377 -15.49 2.49 -23.33
CA THR A 377 -16.83 1.93 -23.56
C THR A 377 -17.03 1.65 -25.05
N GLU A 378 -16.68 2.59 -25.92
CA GLU A 378 -16.76 2.43 -27.38
C GLU A 378 -15.83 1.32 -27.90
N HIS A 379 -14.62 1.21 -27.34
CA HIS A 379 -13.68 0.13 -27.68
C HIS A 379 -14.21 -1.27 -27.30
N GLY A 380 -15.10 -1.37 -26.31
CA GLY A 380 -15.89 -2.58 -26.04
C GLY A 380 -15.15 -3.75 -25.37
N LYS A 381 -13.85 -3.63 -25.06
CA LYS A 381 -13.07 -4.67 -24.37
C LYS A 381 -12.96 -4.48 -22.86
N THR A 382 -13.29 -3.29 -22.36
CA THR A 382 -13.13 -2.93 -20.95
C THR A 382 -14.45 -3.06 -20.20
N LYS A 383 -14.49 -3.87 -19.15
CA LYS A 383 -15.70 -4.05 -18.34
C LYS A 383 -16.03 -2.82 -17.49
N ASN A 384 -15.02 -2.22 -16.85
CA ASN A 384 -15.19 -1.02 -16.02
C ASN A 384 -14.16 0.04 -16.43
N PRO A 385 -14.56 1.12 -17.12
CA PRO A 385 -13.64 2.04 -17.79
C PRO A 385 -13.15 3.19 -16.89
N TYR A 386 -13.05 2.96 -15.58
CA TYR A 386 -12.74 4.00 -14.59
C TYR A 386 -11.29 3.90 -14.08
N PRO A 387 -10.69 5.03 -13.64
CA PRO A 387 -9.33 5.04 -13.13
C PRO A 387 -9.22 4.49 -11.72
N ASN A 388 -8.02 4.02 -11.37
CA ASN A 388 -7.60 3.71 -10.00
C ASN A 388 -6.67 4.79 -9.43
N VAL A 389 -6.25 4.65 -8.17
CA VAL A 389 -5.32 5.60 -7.50
C VAL A 389 -4.01 5.85 -8.27
N ASP A 390 -3.45 4.83 -8.92
CA ASP A 390 -2.19 4.92 -9.65
C ASP A 390 -2.28 5.84 -10.87
N ALA A 391 -3.48 6.04 -11.41
CA ALA A 391 -3.74 6.96 -12.52
C ALA A 391 -3.47 8.44 -12.17
N HIS A 392 -3.25 8.78 -10.89
CA HIS A 392 -3.10 10.16 -10.43
C HIS A 392 -1.88 10.42 -9.54
N SER A 393 -1.45 9.43 -8.76
CA SER A 393 -0.40 9.57 -7.74
C SER A 393 0.93 10.09 -8.28
N GLY A 394 1.35 9.65 -9.47
CA GLY A 394 2.63 10.06 -10.06
C GLY A 394 2.72 11.56 -10.34
N VAL A 395 1.64 12.16 -10.85
CA VAL A 395 1.61 13.61 -11.16
C VAL A 395 1.72 14.45 -9.90
N LEU A 396 1.09 13.99 -8.81
CA LEU A 396 1.17 14.67 -7.51
C LEU A 396 2.62 14.70 -7.00
N LEU A 397 3.34 13.58 -7.10
CA LEU A 397 4.74 13.47 -6.67
C LEU A 397 5.68 14.31 -7.56
N GLN A 398 5.45 14.31 -8.87
CA GLN A 398 6.23 15.11 -9.83
C GLN A 398 6.10 16.62 -9.56
N HIS A 399 4.89 17.13 -9.30
CA HIS A 399 4.64 18.55 -9.03
C HIS A 399 5.54 19.09 -7.90
N TYR A 400 5.64 18.35 -6.79
CA TYR A 400 6.44 18.76 -5.64
C TYR A 400 7.93 18.44 -5.77
N GLY A 401 8.40 17.90 -6.90
CA GLY A 401 9.82 17.65 -7.16
C GLY A 401 10.33 16.27 -6.74
N LEU A 402 9.45 15.33 -6.37
CA LEU A 402 9.83 13.92 -6.16
C LEU A 402 9.77 13.20 -7.52
N THR A 403 10.76 13.50 -8.37
CA THR A 403 10.75 13.13 -9.79
C THR A 403 11.36 11.76 -10.09
N ASP A 404 12.15 11.19 -9.17
CA ASP A 404 12.75 9.87 -9.31
C ASP A 404 11.70 8.76 -9.17
N GLN A 405 11.22 8.29 -10.30
CA GLN A 405 10.16 7.29 -10.39
C GLN A 405 10.54 5.95 -9.74
N ASN A 406 11.83 5.58 -9.70
CA ASN A 406 12.27 4.30 -9.12
C ASN A 406 12.04 4.25 -7.60
N CYS A 407 11.85 5.42 -6.97
CA CYS A 407 11.53 5.53 -5.55
C CYS A 407 10.01 5.42 -5.26
N TYR A 408 9.12 5.45 -6.25
CA TYR A 408 7.68 5.41 -6.02
C TYR A 408 7.21 4.10 -5.36
N PRO A 409 7.72 2.92 -5.74
CA PRO A 409 7.38 1.68 -5.04
C PRO A 409 7.86 1.67 -3.58
N VAL A 410 8.90 2.44 -3.23
CA VAL A 410 9.38 2.57 -1.83
C VAL A 410 8.37 3.35 -1.00
N LEU A 411 7.81 4.44 -1.54
CA LEU A 411 6.71 5.20 -0.91
C LEU A 411 5.48 4.31 -0.73
N PHE A 412 5.16 3.50 -1.74
CA PHE A 412 4.07 2.55 -1.66
C PHE A 412 4.31 1.50 -0.56
N GLY A 413 5.53 0.92 -0.49
CA GLY A 413 5.90 0.00 0.58
C GLY A 413 5.80 0.63 1.97
N LEU A 414 6.25 1.89 2.12
CA LEU A 414 6.19 2.64 3.37
C LEU A 414 4.74 2.89 3.84
N SER A 415 3.82 3.12 2.90
CA SER A 415 2.39 3.21 3.22
C SER A 415 1.80 1.83 3.55
N ARG A 416 2.02 0.84 2.67
CA ARG A 416 1.42 -0.50 2.74
C ARG A 416 1.79 -1.26 4.01
N GLN A 417 2.91 -0.93 4.65
CA GLN A 417 3.30 -1.56 5.91
C GLN A 417 2.20 -1.45 6.99
N MET A 418 1.42 -0.37 7.00
CA MET A 418 0.33 -0.16 7.97
C MET A 418 -0.70 -1.29 7.92
N GLY A 419 -1.21 -1.60 6.73
CA GLY A 419 -2.19 -2.67 6.52
C GLY A 419 -1.62 -4.06 6.74
N VAL A 420 -0.50 -4.39 6.09
CA VAL A 420 0.02 -5.77 6.11
C VAL A 420 0.53 -6.17 7.49
N LEU A 421 1.12 -5.24 8.25
CA LEU A 421 1.55 -5.50 9.62
C LEU A 421 0.37 -5.60 10.58
N THR A 422 -0.70 -4.84 10.35
CA THR A 422 -1.99 -5.06 11.03
C THR A 422 -2.49 -6.48 10.78
N GLY A 423 -2.45 -6.94 9.53
CA GLY A 423 -2.78 -8.33 9.17
C GLY A 423 -1.96 -9.34 9.97
N VAL A 424 -0.64 -9.18 10.05
CA VAL A 424 0.23 -10.06 10.85
C VAL A 424 -0.15 -10.08 12.34
N VAL A 425 -0.38 -8.91 12.95
CA VAL A 425 -0.77 -8.82 14.37
C VAL A 425 -2.09 -9.55 14.63
N TRP A 426 -3.09 -9.31 13.78
CA TRP A 426 -4.41 -9.93 13.90
C TRP A 426 -4.38 -11.44 13.63
N ASP A 427 -3.57 -11.90 12.68
CA ASP A 427 -3.38 -13.34 12.42
C ASP A 427 -2.78 -14.05 13.63
N ARG A 428 -1.82 -13.43 14.34
CA ARG A 428 -1.26 -13.96 15.58
C ARG A 428 -2.29 -13.96 16.71
N LEU A 429 -3.03 -12.86 16.86
CA LEU A 429 -4.02 -12.69 17.92
C LEU A 429 -5.16 -13.71 17.80
N GLN A 430 -5.66 -13.92 16.58
CA GLN A 430 -6.68 -14.93 16.26
C GLN A 430 -6.12 -16.36 16.18
N GLY A 431 -4.81 -16.55 16.35
CA GLY A 431 -4.16 -17.86 16.35
C GLY A 431 -4.31 -18.60 15.01
N ARG A 432 -4.25 -17.88 13.88
CA ARG A 432 -4.41 -18.46 12.55
C ARG A 432 -3.28 -19.45 12.24
N PRO A 433 -3.59 -20.57 11.55
CA PRO A 433 -2.62 -21.62 11.29
C PRO A 433 -1.67 -21.25 10.15
N LEU A 434 -0.64 -22.09 9.97
CA LEU A 434 0.20 -22.10 8.76
C LEU A 434 -0.67 -22.21 7.51
N GLU A 435 -0.47 -21.30 6.56
CA GLU A 435 -1.07 -21.41 5.23
C GLU A 435 -0.36 -22.51 4.44
N ARG A 436 -1.15 -23.48 3.92
CA ARG A 436 -0.60 -24.67 3.25
C ARG A 436 -1.56 -25.24 2.20
N PRO A 437 -1.79 -24.52 1.08
CA PRO A 437 -2.64 -25.01 0.00
C PRO A 437 -2.07 -26.30 -0.62
N LYS A 438 -2.95 -27.14 -1.18
CA LYS A 438 -2.55 -28.35 -1.90
C LYS A 438 -2.22 -28.00 -3.35
N SER A 439 -1.07 -28.46 -3.84
CA SER A 439 -0.74 -28.44 -5.26
C SER A 439 -1.20 -29.70 -5.98
N ILE A 440 -1.37 -29.60 -7.30
CA ILE A 440 -1.80 -30.67 -8.21
C ILE A 440 -1.03 -30.56 -9.54
N THR A 441 -0.78 -31.68 -10.20
CA THR A 441 -0.08 -31.72 -11.49
C THR A 441 -1.04 -31.86 -12.66
N THR A 442 -0.64 -31.40 -13.85
CA THR A 442 -1.38 -31.60 -15.11
C THR A 442 -1.65 -33.07 -15.38
N GLU A 443 -0.69 -33.97 -15.11
CA GLU A 443 -0.85 -35.41 -15.31
C GLU A 443 -1.98 -36.00 -14.45
N MET A 444 -2.08 -35.58 -13.19
CA MET A 444 -3.15 -36.05 -12.30
C MET A 444 -4.52 -35.56 -12.78
N LEU A 445 -4.60 -34.28 -13.20
CA LEU A 445 -5.82 -33.73 -13.79
C LEU A 445 -6.20 -34.46 -15.09
N ALA A 446 -5.25 -34.67 -16.01
CA ALA A 446 -5.47 -35.36 -17.27
C ALA A 446 -5.94 -36.80 -17.05
N LYS A 447 -5.29 -37.54 -16.15
CA LYS A 447 -5.72 -38.90 -15.78
C LYS A 447 -7.16 -38.93 -15.26
N LYS A 448 -7.57 -37.93 -14.47
CA LYS A 448 -8.89 -37.87 -13.87
C LYS A 448 -9.99 -37.43 -14.85
N TYR A 449 -9.70 -36.49 -15.74
CA TYR A 449 -10.72 -35.81 -16.55
C TYR A 449 -10.63 -36.09 -18.06
N LEU A 450 -9.50 -36.61 -18.57
CA LEU A 450 -9.30 -36.88 -19.99
C LEU A 450 -9.17 -38.38 -20.32
N CYS A 451 -8.66 -39.21 -19.41
CA CYS A 451 -8.41 -40.63 -19.71
C CYS A 451 -9.64 -41.55 -19.68
N ASN A 452 -10.80 -41.09 -19.22
CA ASN A 452 -12.08 -41.84 -19.29
C ASN A 452 -12.96 -41.40 -20.48
N SER A 453 -12.40 -40.61 -21.41
CA SER A 453 -13.12 -39.95 -22.50
C SER A 453 -12.75 -40.50 -23.89
N LEU A 454 -12.11 -41.68 -23.96
CA LEU A 454 -11.74 -42.38 -25.19
C LEU A 454 -12.31 -43.79 -25.22
#